data_AF-X1VW64-F1
#
_entry.id   AF-X1VW64-F1
#
_cell.length_a   1.000
_cell.length_b   1.000
_cell.length_c   1.000
_cell.angle_alpha   90.00
_cell.angle_beta   90.00
_cell.angle_gamma   90.00
#
_symmetry.space_group_name_H-M   'P 1'
#
loop_
_entity.id
_entity.type
_entity.pdbx_description
1 polymer ?
#
loop_
_entity_poly.entity_id
_entity_poly.type
_entity_poly.pdbx_seq_one_letter_code
_entity_poly.pdbx_strand_id
1 'polypeptide(L)'
;MTAEPIDLVEKAIEKGEKLGAQYIEARLVDLKSNTSILKSGVPELGAIMRSKGIGIRVLKDGGVGFASFNEMTKEEMNIAVSFATKMAEASGNML
;
A
#
# COMPACT_ATOMS: atom_id res chain seq x y z
N MET A 1 11.61 -7.77 -14.45
CA MET A 1 10.39 -7.41 -15.21
C MET A 1 9.46 -6.73 -14.22
N THR A 2 9.27 -5.42 -14.33
CA THR A 2 8.32 -4.67 -13.50
C THR A 2 6.92 -5.18 -13.87
N ALA A 3 6.22 -5.77 -12.91
CA ALA A 3 4.80 -6.07 -13.09
C ALA A 3 4.04 -4.73 -13.14
N GLU A 4 2.94 -4.66 -13.89
CA GLU A 4 2.13 -3.46 -13.84
C GLU A 4 1.63 -3.27 -12.39
N PRO A 5 1.57 -2.03 -11.87
CA PRO A 5 1.16 -1.79 -10.48
C PRO A 5 -0.20 -2.41 -10.13
N ILE A 6 -1.08 -2.55 -11.13
CA ILE A 6 -2.37 -3.23 -10.98
C ILE A 6 -2.21 -4.74 -10.75
N ASP A 7 -1.26 -5.40 -11.44
CA ASP A 7 -0.96 -6.82 -11.24
C ASP A 7 -0.49 -7.09 -9.80
N LEU A 8 0.21 -6.12 -9.19
CA LEU A 8 0.65 -6.24 -7.79
C LEU A 8 -0.53 -6.14 -6.83
N VAL A 9 -1.55 -5.35 -7.13
CA VAL A 9 -2.79 -5.26 -6.36
C VAL A 9 -3.54 -6.60 -6.39
N GLU A 10 -3.73 -7.18 -7.57
CA GLU A 10 -4.39 -8.48 -7.72
C GLU A 10 -3.64 -9.59 -6.99
N LYS A 11 -2.32 -9.67 -7.19
CA LYS A 11 -1.46 -10.65 -6.50
C LYS A 11 -1.45 -10.46 -4.98
N ALA A 12 -1.59 -9.23 -4.50
CA ALA A 12 -1.67 -8.96 -3.07
C ALA A 12 -2.96 -9.54 -2.46
N ILE A 13 -4.09 -9.37 -3.15
CA ILE A 13 -5.39 -9.95 -2.76
C ILE A 13 -5.30 -11.47 -2.73
N GLU A 14 -4.88 -12.09 -3.84
CA GLU A 14 -4.73 -13.56 -3.92
C GLU A 14 -3.83 -14.12 -2.81
N LYS A 15 -2.75 -13.40 -2.48
CA LYS A 15 -1.84 -13.81 -1.41
C LYS A 15 -2.51 -13.70 -0.04
N GLY A 16 -3.22 -12.62 0.24
CA GLY A 16 -3.95 -12.46 1.50
C GLY A 16 -4.99 -13.54 1.72
N GLU A 17 -5.75 -13.87 0.67
CA GLU A 17 -6.71 -14.99 0.69
C GLU A 17 -6.01 -16.32 1.01
N LYS A 18 -4.88 -16.61 0.36
CA LYS A 18 -4.07 -17.81 0.65
C LYS A 18 -3.50 -17.85 2.07
N LEU A 19 -3.34 -16.69 2.73
CA LEU A 19 -2.88 -16.60 4.12
C LEU A 19 -4.04 -16.64 5.14
N GLY A 20 -5.28 -16.84 4.68
CA GLY A 20 -6.46 -16.96 5.53
C GLY A 20 -7.05 -15.62 5.96
N ALA A 21 -6.80 -14.53 5.23
CA ALA A 21 -7.52 -13.28 5.46
C ALA A 21 -9.02 -13.49 5.23
N GLN A 22 -9.85 -13.12 6.20
CA GLN A 22 -11.31 -13.09 6.04
C GLN A 22 -11.75 -11.92 5.16
N TYR A 23 -10.93 -10.86 5.13
CA TYR A 23 -11.05 -9.73 4.23
C TYR A 23 -9.67 -9.15 3.96
N ILE A 24 -9.42 -8.77 2.70
CA ILE A 24 -8.23 -8.02 2.31
C ILE A 24 -8.61 -6.91 1.31
N GLU A 25 -8.03 -5.74 1.50
CA GLU A 25 -8.06 -4.62 0.55
C GLU A 25 -6.63 -4.28 0.15
N ALA A 26 -6.39 -4.08 -1.15
CA ALA A 26 -5.18 -3.51 -1.70
C ALA A 26 -5.53 -2.24 -2.49
N ARG A 27 -4.97 -1.09 -2.09
CA ARG A 27 -5.29 0.23 -2.66
C ARG A 27 -4.06 0.84 -3.29
N LEU A 28 -4.03 0.91 -4.62
CA LEU A 28 -3.04 1.68 -5.37
C LEU A 28 -3.39 3.18 -5.33
N VAL A 29 -2.41 4.00 -5.00
CA VAL A 29 -2.46 5.45 -5.04
C VAL A 29 -1.36 5.96 -5.96
N ASP A 30 -1.70 6.84 -6.90
CA ASP A 30 -0.76 7.52 -7.80
C ASP A 30 -1.09 9.02 -7.77
N LEU A 31 -0.25 9.79 -7.07
CA LEU A 31 -0.40 11.22 -6.85
C LEU A 31 0.63 11.98 -7.68
N LYS A 32 0.15 12.96 -8.43
CA LYS A 32 0.99 13.92 -9.16
C LYS A 32 0.59 15.32 -8.71
N SER A 33 1.55 16.09 -8.20
CA SER A 33 1.31 17.48 -7.82
C SER A 33 2.35 18.40 -8.45
N ASN A 34 1.87 19.56 -8.87
CA ASN A 34 2.70 20.64 -9.38
C ASN A 34 2.51 21.83 -8.44
N THR A 35 3.59 22.30 -7.85
CA THR A 35 3.59 23.43 -6.93
C THR A 35 4.37 24.58 -7.56
N SER A 36 3.82 25.78 -7.49
CA SER A 36 4.50 27.02 -7.87
C SER A 36 4.47 27.99 -6.70
N ILE A 37 5.65 28.43 -6.27
CA ILE A 37 5.80 29.34 -5.13
C ILE A 37 6.16 30.73 -5.68
N LEU A 38 5.33 31.72 -5.32
CA LEU A 38 5.63 33.13 -5.53
C LEU A 38 6.16 33.74 -4.23
N LYS A 39 7.26 34.47 -4.31
CA LYS A 39 7.76 35.30 -3.22
C LYS A 39 7.80 36.74 -3.67
N SER A 40 7.04 37.59 -2.99
CA SER A 40 6.88 39.00 -3.36
C SER A 40 6.41 39.21 -4.82
N GLY A 41 5.55 38.32 -5.31
CA GLY A 41 5.03 38.38 -6.69
C GLY A 41 5.98 37.84 -7.77
N VAL A 42 7.19 37.40 -7.39
CA VAL A 42 8.18 36.80 -8.30
C VAL A 42 8.17 35.28 -8.10
N PRO A 43 8.05 34.47 -9.17
CA PRO A 43 8.20 33.01 -9.08
C PRO A 43 9.60 32.64 -8.58
N GLU A 44 9.69 31.90 -7.48
CA GLU A 44 10.98 31.52 -6.86
C GLU A 44 11.28 30.02 -7.09
N LEU A 45 10.28 29.14 -6.98
CA LEU A 45 10.45 27.69 -7.13
C LEU A 45 9.19 27.03 -7.71
N GLY A 46 9.39 26.22 -8.75
CA GLY A 46 8.43 25.24 -9.23
C GLY A 46 8.86 23.83 -8.83
N ALA A 47 7.97 23.03 -8.25
CA ALA A 47 8.25 21.64 -7.88
C ALA A 47 7.20 20.72 -8.53
N ILE A 48 7.66 19.61 -9.08
CA ILE A 48 6.82 18.51 -9.55
C ILE A 48 7.08 17.34 -8.61
N MET A 49 6.04 16.88 -7.90
CA MET A 49 6.13 15.69 -7.06
C MET A 49 5.29 14.57 -7.69
N ARG A 50 5.85 13.36 -7.66
CA ARG A 50 5.12 12.13 -7.95
C ARG A 50 5.27 11.20 -6.76
N SER A 51 4.17 10.67 -6.26
CA SER A 51 4.16 9.65 -5.22
C SER A 51 3.26 8.52 -5.65
N LYS A 52 3.74 7.29 -5.52
CA LYS A 52 3.00 6.08 -5.88
C LYS A 52 3.19 5.04 -4.79
N GLY A 53 2.12 4.38 -4.39
CA GLY A 53 2.19 3.34 -3.37
C GLY A 53 0.94 2.50 -3.29
N ILE A 54 1.07 1.35 -2.64
CA ILE A 54 -0.03 0.42 -2.38
C ILE A 54 -0.19 0.28 -0.88
N GLY A 55 -1.39 0.53 -0.38
CA GLY A 55 -1.79 0.21 0.99
C GLY A 55 -2.52 -1.13 1.05
N ILE A 56 -2.20 -1.95 2.04
CA ILE A 56 -2.81 -3.26 2.31
C ILE A 56 -3.51 -3.21 3.66
N ARG A 57 -4.78 -3.59 3.70
CA ARG A 57 -5.55 -3.77 4.94
C ARG A 57 -6.11 -5.18 5.00
N VAL A 58 -5.94 -5.86 6.13
CA VAL A 58 -6.38 -7.24 6.35
C VAL A 58 -7.25 -7.32 7.60
N LEU A 59 -8.34 -8.10 7.53
CA LEU A 59 -9.09 -8.58 8.69
C LEU A 59 -8.93 -10.10 8.79
N LYS A 60 -8.56 -10.58 9.98
CA LYS A 60 -8.38 -12.01 10.26
C LYS A 60 -8.58 -12.27 11.74
N ASP A 61 -9.37 -13.29 12.08
CA ASP A 61 -9.65 -13.75 13.44
C ASP A 61 -10.12 -12.63 14.39
N GLY A 62 -10.93 -11.72 13.85
CA GLY A 62 -11.45 -10.54 14.56
C GLY A 62 -10.44 -9.40 14.75
N GLY A 63 -9.21 -9.55 14.28
CA GLY A 63 -8.17 -8.53 14.32
C GLY A 63 -7.99 -7.77 13.01
N VAL A 64 -7.19 -6.70 13.07
CA VAL A 64 -6.95 -5.78 11.95
C VAL A 64 -5.46 -5.56 11.76
N GLY A 65 -5.00 -5.65 10.52
CA GLY A 65 -3.61 -5.39 10.15
C GLY A 65 -3.50 -4.47 8.95
N PHE A 66 -2.43 -3.68 8.93
CA PHE A 66 -2.15 -2.73 7.86
C PHE A 66 -0.66 -2.69 7.52
N ALA A 67 -0.36 -2.53 6.23
CA ALA A 67 0.98 -2.28 5.73
C ALA A 67 0.89 -1.43 4.44
N SER A 68 1.98 -0.77 4.06
CA SER A 68 2.05 -0.06 2.79
C SER A 68 3.45 -0.12 2.20
N PHE A 69 3.56 -0.09 0.89
CA PHE A 69 4.83 -0.08 0.16
C PHE A 69 4.75 0.83 -1.06
N ASN A 70 5.87 1.43 -1.45
CA ASN A 70 5.98 2.34 -2.60
C ASN A 70 6.91 1.83 -3.70
N GLU A 71 7.71 0.80 -3.40
CA GLU A 71 8.54 0.09 -4.37
C GLU A 71 7.72 -0.99 -5.08
N MET A 72 7.52 -0.85 -6.39
CA MET A 72 6.59 -1.68 -7.20
C MET A 72 7.20 -3.05 -7.55
N THR A 73 7.51 -3.84 -6.52
CA THR A 73 8.08 -5.17 -6.67
C THR A 73 7.21 -6.24 -6.01
N LYS A 74 7.31 -7.47 -6.51
CA LYS A 74 6.62 -8.62 -5.92
C LYS A 74 7.13 -8.91 -4.50
N GLU A 75 8.40 -8.63 -4.22
CA GLU A 75 9.02 -8.86 -2.91
C GLU A 75 8.43 -7.92 -1.85
N GLU A 76 8.35 -6.63 -2.15
CA GLU A 76 7.76 -5.63 -1.25
C GLU A 76 6.27 -5.89 -1.02
N MET A 77 5.54 -6.23 -2.09
CA MET A 77 4.15 -6.69 -1.97
C MET A 77 4.06 -7.92 -1.04
N ASN A 78 4.94 -8.88 -1.22
CA ASN A 78 4.96 -10.09 -0.42
C ASN A 78 5.18 -9.79 1.06
N ILE A 79 6.14 -8.93 1.37
CA ILE A 79 6.47 -8.50 2.73
C ILE A 79 5.27 -7.78 3.36
N ALA A 80 4.70 -6.81 2.65
CA ALA A 80 3.58 -6.01 3.15
C ALA A 80 2.34 -6.86 3.46
N VAL A 81 1.94 -7.76 2.56
CA VAL A 81 0.77 -8.63 2.77
C VAL A 81 1.00 -9.61 3.92
N SER A 82 2.18 -10.22 3.98
CA SER A 82 2.52 -11.14 5.08
C SER A 82 2.55 -10.41 6.43
N PHE A 83 3.09 -9.19 6.47
CA PHE A 83 3.14 -8.38 7.67
C PHE A 83 1.74 -7.96 8.12
N ALA A 84 0.92 -7.40 7.23
CA ALA A 84 -0.46 -7.02 7.54
C ALA A 84 -1.28 -8.22 8.04
N THR A 85 -1.11 -9.40 7.44
CA THR A 85 -1.84 -10.60 7.86
C THR A 85 -1.43 -11.06 9.27
N LYS A 86 -0.12 -11.08 9.56
CA LYS A 86 0.39 -11.40 10.90
C LYS A 86 -0.06 -10.39 11.97
N MET A 87 -0.11 -9.11 11.62
CA MET A 87 -0.62 -8.06 12.51
C MET A 87 -2.11 -8.22 12.80
N ALA A 88 -2.91 -8.60 11.80
CA ALA A 88 -4.32 -8.89 11.98
C ALA A 88 -4.51 -10.09 12.93
N GLU A 89 -3.81 -11.19 12.69
CA GLU A 89 -3.85 -12.38 13.54
C GLU A 89 -3.41 -12.10 14.99
N ALA A 90 -2.33 -11.34 15.18
CA ALA A 90 -1.82 -10.99 16.51
C ALA A 90 -2.72 -10.01 17.30
N SER A 91 -3.55 -9.23 16.61
CA SER A 91 -4.48 -8.27 17.23
C SER A 91 -5.91 -8.81 17.37
N GLY A 92 -6.18 -9.99 16.82
CA GLY A 92 -7.47 -10.68 16.93
C GLY A 92 -7.67 -11.32 18.30
N ASN A 93 -8.87 -11.84 18.52
CA ASN A 93 -9.18 -12.49 19.79
C ASN A 93 -8.42 -13.82 19.90
N MET A 94 -7.48 -13.90 20.84
CA MET A 94 -6.98 -15.18 21.37
C MET A 94 -8.09 -15.78 22.26
N LEU A 95 -9.02 -16.54 21.68
CA LEU A 95 -9.96 -17.37 22.43
C LEU A 95 -9.75 -18.85 22.09
#